data_AF-A0A9K3LVA7-F1
#
_entry.id   AF-A0A9K3LVA7-F1
#
_cell.length_a   1.000
_cell.length_b   1.000
_cell.length_c   1.000
_cell.angle_alpha   90.00
_cell.angle_beta   90.00
_cell.angle_gamma   90.00
#
_symmetry.space_group_name_H-M   'P 1'
#
loop_
_entity.id
_entity.type
_entity.pdbx_description
1 polymer ?
#
loop_
_entity_poly.entity_id
_entity_poly.type
_entity_poly.pdbx_seq_one_letter_code
_entity_poly.pdbx_strand_id
1 'polypeptide(L)'
;MDSFDNNNLTSSIDLWAELAQLLMEFGFCSDIDEARVIAEVVLDNRDQMMIEMNSKMGPYQIDSDSELSSRLVENVGVEEEEANVLVRKLMGTIQGTINKDDPSLKKEEIVNDVSIDDEQSDDIEYLQDGECELCDRFIKLTKHHLIPRETWSRIQPKLLHAAEAKEKGEIEKAVFVLGPGLCDVLEKLSTERSTIKRLLRETCDICRQCHSAIHRTHTNLELALNYNTLPKLLEDENIRKFCLWASKQRPGKHKR
;
A
#
# COMPACT_ATOMS: atom_id res chain seq x y z
N MET A 1 52.23 19.23 8.78
CA MET A 1 51.17 20.04 9.39
C MET A 1 50.42 20.63 8.23
N ASP A 2 49.27 20.02 7.96
CA ASP A 2 48.12 20.47 7.14
C ASP A 2 48.44 20.86 5.67
N SER A 3 47.75 20.39 4.64
CA SER A 3 46.33 20.08 4.49
C SER A 3 46.13 19.16 3.27
N PHE A 4 45.46 18.03 3.45
CA PHE A 4 44.91 17.26 2.32
C PHE A 4 43.48 17.74 2.07
N ASP A 5 43.29 18.59 1.06
CA ASP A 5 42.00 18.88 0.48
C ASP A 5 41.55 17.69 -0.38
N ASN A 6 40.80 16.76 0.21
CA ASN A 6 40.06 15.73 -0.51
C ASN A 6 38.67 16.26 -0.90
N ASN A 7 38.64 17.12 -1.92
CA ASN A 7 37.42 17.47 -2.66
C ASN A 7 37.34 16.61 -3.95
N ASN A 8 37.05 15.32 -3.79
CA ASN A 8 36.55 14.49 -4.88
C ASN A 8 35.27 13.80 -4.42
N LEU A 9 34.24 14.62 -4.26
CA LEU A 9 32.86 14.22 -4.09
C LEU A 9 32.35 13.75 -5.46
N THR A 10 32.75 12.54 -5.88
CA THR A 10 32.09 11.86 -6.99
C THR A 10 30.70 11.50 -6.50
N SER A 11 29.69 12.04 -7.19
CA SER A 11 28.25 11.77 -7.07
C SER A 11 27.97 10.26 -7.03
N SER A 12 28.18 9.63 -5.88
CA SER A 12 27.81 8.26 -5.59
C SER A 12 26.30 8.26 -5.45
N ILE A 13 25.61 7.66 -6.41
CA ILE A 13 24.17 7.42 -6.34
C ILE A 13 23.90 6.71 -5.01
N ASP A 14 23.11 7.33 -4.15
CA ASP A 14 22.67 6.71 -2.90
C ASP A 14 21.55 5.73 -3.24
N LEU A 15 21.93 4.48 -3.49
CA LEU A 15 21.00 3.40 -3.84
C LEU A 15 19.93 3.18 -2.78
N TRP A 16 20.24 3.45 -1.50
CA TRP A 16 19.26 3.38 -0.42
C TRP A 16 18.21 4.46 -0.56
N ALA A 17 18.61 5.69 -0.89
CA ALA A 17 17.68 6.79 -1.11
C ALA A 17 16.81 6.55 -2.35
N GLU A 18 17.38 6.02 -3.43
CA GLU A 18 16.64 5.73 -4.66
C GLU A 18 15.62 4.61 -4.44
N LEU A 19 16.01 3.52 -3.78
CA LEU A 19 15.09 2.44 -3.44
C LEU A 19 14.00 2.93 -2.47
N ALA A 20 14.35 3.72 -1.45
CA ALA A 20 13.37 4.31 -0.55
C ALA A 20 12.36 5.21 -1.29
N GLN A 21 12.83 6.00 -2.26
CA GLN A 21 11.98 6.84 -3.08
C GLN A 21 11.05 6.01 -3.98
N LEU A 22 11.55 4.93 -4.57
CA LEU A 22 10.75 3.99 -5.36
C LEU A 22 9.71 3.28 -4.48
N LEU A 23 10.07 2.87 -3.27
CA LEU A 23 9.14 2.28 -2.31
C LEU A 23 8.02 3.26 -1.95
N MET A 24 8.33 4.55 -1.80
CA MET A 24 7.33 5.61 -1.58
C MET A 24 6.48 5.89 -2.84
N GLU A 25 7.10 5.95 -4.03
CA GLU A 25 6.42 6.25 -5.31
C GLU A 25 5.43 5.14 -5.69
N PHE A 26 5.81 3.89 -5.49
CA PHE A 26 4.93 2.74 -5.69
C PHE A 26 4.00 2.53 -4.48
N GLY A 27 4.17 3.29 -3.40
CA GLY A 27 3.35 3.32 -2.18
C GLY A 27 3.54 2.11 -1.26
N PHE A 28 4.63 1.36 -1.42
CA PHE A 28 4.99 0.24 -0.55
C PHE A 28 5.34 0.71 0.87
N CYS A 29 5.80 1.96 0.99
CA CYS A 29 6.02 2.63 2.27
C CYS A 29 5.17 3.89 2.34
N SER A 30 4.72 4.22 3.54
CA SER A 30 3.91 5.42 3.82
C SER A 30 4.73 6.57 4.39
N ASP A 31 5.89 6.24 4.94
CA ASP A 31 6.83 7.17 5.55
C ASP A 31 8.25 6.97 4.99
N ILE A 32 9.00 8.07 4.87
CA ILE A 32 10.33 8.04 4.28
C ILE A 32 11.36 7.35 5.19
N ASP A 33 11.20 7.41 6.51
CA ASP A 33 12.08 6.72 7.45
C ASP A 33 11.80 5.21 7.44
N GLU A 34 10.52 4.81 7.32
CA GLU A 34 10.10 3.43 7.03
C GLU A 34 10.73 2.91 5.72
N ALA A 35 10.63 3.69 4.65
CA ALA A 35 11.20 3.34 3.34
C ALA A 35 12.73 3.22 3.38
N ARG A 36 13.41 4.05 4.17
CA ARG A 36 14.88 4.02 4.31
C ARG A 36 15.37 2.81 5.08
N VAL A 37 14.70 2.43 6.17
CA VAL A 37 15.05 1.22 6.93
C VAL A 37 14.83 -0.02 6.07
N ILE A 38 13.71 -0.08 5.33
CA ILE A 38 13.44 -1.19 4.40
C ILE A 38 14.49 -1.21 3.28
N ALA A 39 14.81 -0.06 2.69
CA ALA A 39 15.86 0.02 1.68
C ALA A 39 17.23 -0.41 2.22
N GLU A 40 17.55 -0.06 3.47
CA GLU A 40 18.76 -0.51 4.16
C GLU A 40 18.76 -2.02 4.31
N VAL A 41 17.70 -2.63 4.83
CA VAL A 41 17.58 -4.09 5.02
C VAL A 41 17.58 -4.85 3.69
N VAL A 42 16.96 -4.30 2.64
CA VAL A 42 16.90 -4.91 1.30
C VAL A 42 18.24 -4.80 0.58
N LEU A 43 19.00 -3.73 0.83
CA LEU A 43 20.32 -3.51 0.23
C LEU A 43 21.47 -3.83 1.19
N ASP A 44 21.20 -4.42 2.35
CA ASP A 44 22.22 -4.71 3.36
C ASP A 44 23.14 -5.83 2.85
N ASN A 45 24.20 -5.43 2.18
CA ASN A 45 25.49 -6.09 2.05
C ASN A 45 26.42 -5.08 1.40
N ARG A 46 27.01 -4.20 2.22
CA ARG A 46 27.93 -3.12 1.82
C ARG A 46 29.13 -3.58 0.98
N ASP A 47 29.45 -4.87 0.91
CA ASP A 47 30.67 -5.35 0.26
C ASP A 47 30.46 -6.10 -1.08
N GLN A 48 29.27 -6.65 -1.37
CA GLN A 48 29.11 -7.52 -2.55
C GLN A 48 28.86 -6.74 -3.86
N MET A 49 27.92 -5.77 -3.85
CA MET A 49 27.54 -5.03 -5.07
C MET A 49 28.64 -4.09 -5.58
N MET A 50 29.39 -3.44 -4.68
CA MET A 50 30.47 -2.50 -5.08
C MET A 50 31.74 -3.21 -5.57
N ILE A 51 32.00 -4.44 -5.12
CA ILE A 51 33.14 -5.28 -5.59
C ILE A 51 32.82 -5.89 -6.96
N GLU A 52 31.57 -6.31 -7.20
CA GLU A 52 31.13 -6.88 -8.48
C GLU A 52 30.99 -5.80 -9.57
N MET A 53 30.52 -4.59 -9.24
CA MET A 53 30.38 -3.48 -10.20
C MET A 53 31.72 -2.90 -10.68
N ASN A 54 32.79 -2.96 -9.87
CA ASN A 54 34.09 -2.40 -10.25
C ASN A 54 35.02 -3.38 -10.99
N SER A 55 34.75 -4.69 -11.00
CA SER A 55 35.75 -5.66 -11.49
C SER A 55 35.55 -6.19 -12.91
N LYS A 56 34.39 -6.12 -13.56
CA LYS A 56 34.24 -6.62 -14.94
C LYS A 56 33.26 -5.81 -15.79
N MET A 57 33.81 -4.87 -16.56
CA MET A 57 33.16 -4.38 -17.79
C MET A 57 32.91 -5.55 -18.75
N GLY A 58 31.65 -5.92 -18.89
CA GLY A 58 31.14 -6.88 -19.87
C GLY A 58 29.62 -7.03 -19.66
N PRO A 59 28.85 -7.43 -20.68
CA PRO A 59 27.42 -7.61 -20.55
C PRO A 59 27.17 -8.84 -19.66
N TYR A 60 27.09 -8.63 -18.35
CA TYR A 60 26.86 -9.69 -17.37
C TYR A 60 25.36 -9.82 -17.17
N GLN A 61 24.84 -10.96 -17.59
CA GLN A 61 23.44 -11.33 -17.56
C GLN A 61 23.23 -12.28 -16.37
N ILE A 62 22.22 -11.98 -15.54
CA ILE A 62 21.46 -12.93 -14.70
C ILE A 62 22.25 -13.52 -13.52
N ASP A 63 22.00 -12.96 -12.32
CA ASP A 63 21.86 -13.68 -11.02
C ASP A 63 21.61 -12.69 -9.85
N SER A 64 22.00 -11.41 -9.97
CA SER A 64 21.80 -10.39 -8.92
C SER A 64 20.37 -9.88 -8.79
N ASP A 65 19.60 -9.87 -9.89
CA ASP A 65 18.22 -9.35 -9.89
C ASP A 65 17.26 -10.29 -9.13
N SER A 66 17.48 -11.60 -9.21
CA SER A 66 16.64 -12.60 -8.53
C SER A 66 16.79 -12.55 -7.02
N GLU A 67 18.00 -12.32 -6.51
CA GLU A 67 18.27 -12.21 -5.07
C GLU A 67 17.68 -10.91 -4.49
N LEU A 68 17.86 -9.79 -5.20
CA LEU A 68 17.29 -8.51 -4.77
C LEU A 68 15.76 -8.52 -4.84
N SER A 69 15.19 -9.13 -5.88
CA SER A 69 13.75 -9.36 -5.98
C SER A 69 13.23 -10.24 -4.85
N SER A 70 13.93 -11.33 -4.52
CA SER A 70 13.57 -12.21 -3.42
C SER A 70 13.57 -11.48 -2.08
N ARG A 71 14.58 -10.62 -1.83
CA ARG A 71 14.64 -9.78 -0.63
C ARG A 71 13.53 -8.74 -0.59
N LEU A 72 13.12 -8.18 -1.74
CA LEU A 72 11.96 -7.31 -1.81
C LEU A 72 10.66 -8.05 -1.52
N VAL A 73 10.46 -9.25 -2.09
CA VAL A 73 9.31 -10.11 -1.78
C VAL A 73 9.28 -10.44 -0.29
N GLU A 74 10.42 -10.81 0.31
CA GLU A 74 10.50 -11.21 1.71
C GLU A 74 10.34 -10.05 2.70
N ASN A 75 10.97 -8.90 2.45
CA ASN A 75 11.01 -7.79 3.40
C ASN A 75 9.93 -6.74 3.15
N VAL A 76 9.42 -6.62 1.93
CA VAL A 76 8.37 -5.65 1.55
C VAL A 76 7.03 -6.36 1.32
N GLY A 77 7.03 -7.66 1.02
CA GLY A 77 5.79 -8.41 0.79
C GLY A 77 5.14 -8.12 -0.56
N VAL A 78 5.93 -7.71 -1.54
CA VAL A 78 5.49 -7.45 -2.92
C VAL A 78 5.43 -8.74 -3.72
N GLU A 79 4.62 -8.78 -4.78
CA GLU A 79 4.62 -9.92 -5.71
C GLU A 79 5.97 -10.01 -6.46
N GLU A 80 6.37 -11.20 -6.90
CA GLU A 80 7.65 -11.41 -7.58
C GLU A 80 7.82 -10.51 -8.81
N GLU A 81 6.74 -10.27 -9.56
CA GLU A 81 6.74 -9.37 -10.72
C GLU A 81 6.93 -7.90 -10.31
N GLU A 82 6.34 -7.47 -9.19
CA GLU A 82 6.49 -6.10 -8.66
C GLU A 82 7.91 -5.87 -8.14
N ALA A 83 8.47 -6.87 -7.46
CA ALA A 83 9.88 -6.89 -7.05
C ALA A 83 10.79 -6.74 -8.28
N ASN A 84 10.55 -7.53 -9.33
CA ASN A 84 11.32 -7.47 -10.57
C ASN A 84 11.22 -6.11 -11.27
N VAL A 85 10.07 -5.43 -11.20
CA VAL A 85 9.89 -4.07 -11.74
C VAL A 85 10.67 -3.04 -10.93
N LEU A 86 10.63 -3.12 -9.59
CA LEU A 86 11.41 -2.24 -8.71
C LEU A 86 12.91 -2.41 -8.93
N VAL A 87 13.39 -3.66 -9.02
CA VAL A 87 14.80 -3.97 -9.32
C VAL A 87 15.20 -3.40 -10.67
N ARG A 88 14.39 -3.62 -11.73
CA ARG A 88 14.66 -3.06 -13.07
C ARG A 88 14.72 -1.53 -13.07
N LYS A 89 13.83 -0.85 -12.33
CA LYS A 89 13.81 0.62 -12.24
C LYS A 89 15.01 1.15 -11.44
N LEU A 90 15.36 0.49 -10.34
CA LEU A 90 16.55 0.79 -9.53
C LEU A 90 17.84 0.62 -10.35
N MET A 91 17.99 -0.51 -11.05
CA MET A 91 19.12 -0.77 -11.95
C MET A 91 19.13 0.16 -13.16
N GLY A 92 17.95 0.57 -13.64
CA GLY A 92 17.79 1.55 -14.71
C GLY A 92 18.28 2.96 -14.32
N THR A 93 18.10 3.38 -13.07
CA THR A 93 18.67 4.62 -12.54
C THR A 93 20.21 4.58 -12.54
N ILE A 94 20.80 3.41 -12.25
CA ILE A 94 22.24 3.19 -12.32
C ILE A 94 22.72 3.28 -13.78
N GLN A 95 22.07 2.55 -14.69
CA GLN A 95 22.46 2.45 -16.11
C GLN A 95 22.21 3.74 -16.90
N GLY A 96 21.20 4.54 -16.50
CA GLY A 96 20.82 5.82 -17.10
C GLY A 96 21.86 6.94 -16.95
N THR A 97 22.92 6.72 -16.17
CA THR A 97 24.06 7.65 -16.11
C THR A 97 25.13 7.39 -17.17
N ILE A 98 25.10 6.26 -17.89
CA ILE A 98 26.17 5.85 -18.81
C ILE A 98 25.83 6.02 -20.30
N ASN A 99 24.56 6.08 -20.72
CA ASN A 99 24.23 6.42 -22.12
C ASN A 99 22.95 7.27 -22.19
N LYS A 100 23.11 8.57 -22.48
CA LYS A 100 22.05 9.39 -23.08
C LYS A 100 21.97 9.04 -24.56
N ASP A 101 20.74 8.90 -25.06
CA ASP A 101 20.35 8.70 -26.47
C ASP A 101 19.96 7.26 -26.86
N ASP A 102 18.82 6.78 -26.36
CA ASP A 102 17.98 5.83 -27.11
C ASP A 102 16.50 6.30 -27.08
N PRO A 103 15.90 6.71 -28.22
CA PRO A 103 14.52 7.21 -28.29
C PRO A 103 13.45 6.10 -28.39
N SER A 104 13.76 4.83 -28.10
CA SER A 104 12.86 3.71 -28.42
C SER A 104 12.25 2.95 -27.24
N LEU A 105 11.91 3.63 -26.13
CA LEU A 105 10.97 3.07 -25.14
C LEU A 105 9.58 3.63 -25.36
N LYS A 106 8.78 2.88 -26.11
CA LYS A 106 7.32 3.03 -26.10
C LYS A 106 6.84 2.83 -24.67
N LYS A 107 5.96 3.73 -24.20
CA LYS A 107 5.10 3.47 -23.04
C LYS A 107 4.37 2.15 -23.29
N GLU A 108 4.86 1.07 -22.72
CA GLU A 108 4.02 -0.10 -22.47
C GLU A 108 3.27 0.20 -21.18
N GLU A 109 2.07 0.74 -21.35
CA GLU A 109 1.02 0.63 -20.36
C GLU A 109 0.77 -0.88 -20.16
N ILE A 110 1.24 -1.42 -19.04
CA ILE A 110 0.92 -2.80 -18.69
C ILE A 110 -0.53 -2.81 -18.20
N VAL A 111 -1.37 -3.30 -19.09
CA VAL A 111 -2.72 -3.82 -18.85
C VAL A 111 -2.66 -4.83 -17.69
N ASN A 112 -3.38 -4.51 -16.61
CA ASN A 112 -3.70 -5.45 -15.53
C ASN A 112 -4.63 -6.54 -16.08
N ASP A 113 -4.07 -7.68 -16.50
CA ASP A 113 -4.85 -8.90 -16.72
C ASP A 113 -4.54 -9.90 -15.61
N VAL A 114 -5.22 -9.71 -14.47
CA VAL A 114 -5.64 -10.83 -13.63
C VAL A 114 -7.15 -10.70 -13.49
N SER A 115 -7.83 -11.50 -14.29
CA SER A 115 -9.27 -11.68 -14.29
C SER A 115 -9.70 -12.31 -12.96
N ILE A 116 -10.08 -11.47 -12.01
CA ILE A 116 -11.10 -11.84 -11.02
C ILE A 116 -12.43 -11.55 -11.71
N ASP A 117 -13.15 -12.59 -12.10
CA ASP A 117 -14.54 -12.49 -12.50
C ASP A 117 -15.34 -11.90 -11.32
N ASP A 118 -15.46 -10.58 -11.30
CA ASP A 118 -16.49 -9.84 -10.58
C ASP A 118 -16.89 -8.69 -11.51
N GLU A 119 -17.66 -9.02 -12.55
CA GLU A 119 -18.53 -8.04 -13.22
C GLU A 119 -19.41 -7.39 -12.16
N GLN A 120 -18.97 -6.26 -11.64
CA GLN A 120 -19.81 -5.30 -10.93
C GLN A 120 -19.09 -3.96 -10.95
N SER A 121 -19.55 -3.11 -11.87
CA SER A 121 -19.41 -1.66 -11.85
C SER A 121 -19.55 -1.09 -10.43
N ASP A 122 -18.93 0.07 -10.19
CA ASP A 122 -19.19 0.96 -9.05
C ASP A 122 -20.63 1.52 -9.03
N ASP A 123 -21.60 0.68 -9.36
CA ASP A 123 -23.01 0.94 -9.17
C ASP A 123 -23.23 0.92 -7.67
N ILE A 124 -23.31 2.11 -7.08
CA ILE A 124 -23.83 2.33 -5.74
C ILE A 124 -25.18 1.62 -5.67
N GLU A 125 -25.19 0.41 -5.14
CA GLU A 125 -26.38 -0.40 -4.96
C GLU A 125 -27.22 0.29 -3.88
N TYR A 126 -28.24 1.03 -4.32
CA TYR A 126 -29.18 1.64 -3.40
C TYR A 126 -29.95 0.54 -2.69
N LEU A 127 -29.73 0.45 -1.38
CA LEU A 127 -30.49 -0.44 -0.51
C LEU A 127 -31.87 0.14 -0.24
N GLN A 128 -32.72 -0.69 0.39
CA GLN A 128 -33.99 -0.23 0.93
C GLN A 128 -33.78 0.90 1.96
N ASP A 129 -34.83 1.68 2.21
CA ASP A 129 -34.84 2.66 3.28
C ASP A 129 -34.52 1.99 4.63
N GLY A 130 -33.57 2.54 5.37
CA GLY A 130 -33.12 2.04 6.66
C GLY A 130 -32.44 3.14 7.48
N GLU A 131 -31.99 2.80 8.68
CA GLU A 131 -31.25 3.72 9.54
C GLU A 131 -29.78 3.75 9.16
N CYS A 132 -29.26 4.93 8.84
CA CYS A 132 -27.86 5.13 8.48
C CYS A 132 -26.95 4.92 9.69
N GLU A 133 -26.02 3.97 9.63
CA GLU A 133 -25.13 3.59 10.76
C GLU A 133 -24.19 4.70 11.26
N LEU A 134 -24.06 5.80 10.52
CA LEU A 134 -23.26 6.96 10.92
C LEU A 134 -24.07 8.14 11.46
N CYS A 135 -25.26 8.42 10.93
CA CYS A 135 -26.01 9.65 11.25
C CYS A 135 -27.44 9.41 11.75
N ASP A 136 -27.81 8.15 11.96
CA ASP A 136 -29.08 7.69 12.53
C ASP A 136 -30.34 8.15 11.77
N ARG A 137 -30.16 8.63 10.54
CA ARG A 137 -31.29 9.03 9.70
C ARG A 137 -31.90 7.81 9.03
N PHE A 138 -33.23 7.72 9.13
CA PHE A 138 -34.01 6.77 8.34
C PHE A 138 -34.17 7.27 6.89
N ILE A 139 -33.42 6.69 5.95
CA ILE A 139 -33.35 7.12 4.55
C ILE A 139 -32.82 5.99 3.66
N LYS A 140 -32.82 6.18 2.33
CA LYS A 140 -32.12 5.30 1.39
C LYS A 140 -30.64 5.16 1.73
N LEU A 141 -30.20 3.92 1.87
CA LEU A 141 -28.83 3.58 2.21
C LEU A 141 -28.06 3.11 0.97
N THR A 142 -26.75 3.12 1.12
CA THR A 142 -25.75 2.65 0.18
C THR A 142 -24.78 1.77 0.96
N LYS A 143 -24.31 0.68 0.36
CA LYS A 143 -23.20 -0.09 0.95
C LYS A 143 -21.90 0.69 0.80
N HIS A 144 -21.12 0.76 1.87
CA HIS A 144 -19.77 1.30 1.88
C HIS A 144 -18.81 0.26 2.44
N HIS A 145 -17.79 -0.12 1.66
CA HIS A 145 -16.74 -1.03 2.10
C HIS A 145 -15.81 -0.32 3.09
N LEU A 146 -15.70 -0.88 4.30
CA LEU A 146 -14.83 -0.33 5.35
C LEU A 146 -13.35 -0.45 4.99
N ILE A 147 -12.99 -1.49 4.24
CA ILE A 147 -11.73 -1.57 3.50
C ILE A 147 -12.07 -1.43 2.01
N PRO A 148 -11.83 -0.26 1.38
CA PRO A 148 -12.20 -0.02 -0.01
C PRO A 148 -11.59 -1.06 -0.97
N ARG A 149 -12.37 -1.48 -1.98
CA ARG A 149 -11.98 -2.56 -2.92
C ARG A 149 -10.69 -2.26 -3.65
N GLU A 150 -10.47 -0.99 -3.99
CA GLU A 150 -9.28 -0.50 -4.68
C GLU A 150 -8.00 -0.68 -3.84
N THR A 151 -8.15 -0.92 -2.53
CA THR A 151 -7.01 -1.18 -1.63
C THR A 151 -6.77 -2.66 -1.37
N TRP A 152 -7.67 -3.56 -1.80
CA TRP A 152 -7.58 -4.98 -1.45
C TRP A 152 -6.28 -5.64 -1.93
N SER A 153 -5.78 -5.28 -3.12
CA SER A 153 -4.49 -5.79 -3.62
C SER A 153 -3.33 -5.48 -2.68
N ARG A 154 -3.40 -4.36 -1.93
CA ARG A 154 -2.36 -3.93 -0.99
C ARG A 154 -2.59 -4.48 0.42
N ILE A 155 -3.86 -4.53 0.85
CA ILE A 155 -4.21 -4.91 2.22
C ILE A 155 -4.25 -6.43 2.38
N GLN A 156 -4.70 -7.17 1.37
CA GLN A 156 -4.84 -8.62 1.43
C GLN A 156 -3.51 -9.34 1.75
N PRO A 157 -2.38 -9.07 1.06
CA PRO A 157 -1.10 -9.71 1.37
C PRO A 157 -0.62 -9.37 2.78
N LYS A 158 -0.78 -8.11 3.20
CA LYS A 158 -0.43 -7.62 4.54
C LYS A 158 -1.17 -8.40 5.64
N LEU A 159 -2.47 -8.62 5.48
CA LEU A 159 -3.27 -9.43 6.41
C LEU A 159 -2.85 -10.91 6.41
N LEU A 160 -2.49 -11.47 5.25
CA LEU A 160 -2.04 -12.85 5.12
C LEU A 160 -0.69 -13.07 5.82
N HIS A 161 0.30 -12.22 5.52
CA HIS A 161 1.63 -12.29 6.16
C HIS A 161 1.54 -12.12 7.68
N ALA A 162 0.70 -11.19 8.15
CA ALA A 162 0.46 -11.04 9.58
C ALA A 162 -0.21 -12.27 10.21
N ALA A 163 -1.16 -12.89 9.50
CA ALA A 163 -1.81 -14.11 9.98
C ALA A 163 -0.82 -15.30 10.07
N GLU A 164 0.07 -15.45 9.08
CA GLU A 164 1.11 -16.47 9.09
C GLU A 164 2.14 -16.26 10.21
N ALA A 165 2.59 -15.01 10.41
CA ALA A 165 3.47 -14.66 11.52
C ALA A 165 2.81 -14.97 12.88
N LYS A 166 1.53 -14.63 13.02
CA LYS A 166 0.74 -14.95 14.23
C LYS A 166 0.65 -16.45 14.49
N GLU A 167 0.40 -17.26 13.48
CA GLU A 167 0.31 -18.72 13.62
C GLU A 167 1.66 -19.36 14.01
N LYS A 168 2.77 -18.79 13.52
CA LYS A 168 4.14 -19.17 13.91
C LYS A 168 4.53 -18.71 15.32
N GLY A 169 3.69 -17.92 16.00
CA GLY A 169 3.97 -17.34 17.32
C GLY A 169 4.82 -16.06 17.27
N GLU A 170 5.09 -15.52 16.09
CA GLU A 170 5.86 -14.29 15.87
C GLU A 170 4.95 -13.05 15.99
N ILE A 171 4.39 -12.82 17.18
CA ILE A 171 3.38 -11.77 17.41
C ILE A 171 3.92 -10.37 17.11
N GLU A 172 5.16 -10.07 17.50
CA GLU A 172 5.79 -8.77 17.24
C GLU A 172 5.91 -8.49 15.74
N LYS A 173 6.29 -9.51 14.96
CA LYS A 173 6.34 -9.42 13.50
C LYS A 173 4.95 -9.23 12.91
N ALA A 174 3.94 -9.93 13.41
CA ALA A 174 2.56 -9.76 12.95
C ALA A 174 2.03 -8.34 13.21
N VAL A 175 2.29 -7.78 14.40
CA VAL A 175 1.95 -6.39 14.75
C VAL A 175 2.69 -5.41 13.85
N PHE A 176 3.98 -5.62 13.63
CA PHE A 176 4.80 -4.79 12.76
C PHE A 176 4.26 -4.79 11.32
N VAL A 177 3.99 -5.97 10.76
CA VAL A 177 3.44 -6.11 9.41
C VAL A 177 2.09 -5.43 9.31
N LEU A 178 1.21 -5.50 10.30
CA LEU A 178 -0.09 -4.81 10.25
C LEU A 178 0.06 -3.28 10.35
N GLY A 179 0.99 -2.82 11.18
CA GLY A 179 1.11 -1.42 11.55
C GLY A 179 -0.02 -0.99 12.52
N PRO A 180 0.08 0.22 13.08
CA PRO A 180 -0.76 0.66 14.20
C PRO A 180 -2.25 0.69 13.87
N GLY A 181 -2.61 1.04 12.63
CA GLY A 181 -4.01 1.16 12.21
C GLY A 181 -4.74 -0.18 12.07
N LEU A 182 -4.02 -1.28 11.84
CA LEU A 182 -4.60 -2.62 11.64
C LEU A 182 -4.39 -3.55 12.85
N CYS A 183 -3.70 -3.13 13.91
CA CYS A 183 -3.42 -3.97 15.08
C CYS A 183 -4.67 -4.66 15.67
N ASP A 184 -5.81 -3.97 15.69
CA ASP A 184 -7.05 -4.50 16.28
C ASP A 184 -7.63 -5.71 15.51
N VAL A 185 -7.21 -5.92 14.26
CA VAL A 185 -7.64 -7.10 13.50
C VAL A 185 -6.85 -8.35 13.86
N LEU A 186 -5.69 -8.21 14.51
CA LEU A 186 -4.75 -9.30 14.76
C LEU A 186 -5.40 -10.49 15.49
N GLU A 187 -6.22 -10.22 16.50
CA GLU A 187 -6.93 -11.27 17.25
C GLU A 187 -7.85 -12.10 16.34
N LYS A 188 -8.49 -11.44 15.36
CA LYS A 188 -9.44 -12.03 14.41
C LYS A 188 -8.75 -12.70 13.23
N LEU A 189 -7.45 -12.47 13.02
CA LEU A 189 -6.71 -13.03 11.89
C LEU A 189 -6.44 -14.53 12.06
N SER A 190 -6.59 -15.23 10.94
CA SER A 190 -6.29 -16.65 10.72
C SER A 190 -5.74 -16.79 9.30
N THR A 191 -4.88 -17.80 9.08
CA THR A 191 -4.33 -18.15 7.76
C THR A 191 -5.39 -18.69 6.79
N GLU A 192 -6.61 -18.95 7.27
CA GLU A 192 -7.75 -19.26 6.42
C GLU A 192 -8.11 -18.09 5.49
N ARG A 193 -8.03 -18.34 4.17
CA ARG A 193 -8.40 -17.35 3.13
C ARG A 193 -9.84 -16.82 3.28
N SER A 194 -10.76 -17.61 3.83
CA SER A 194 -12.13 -17.21 4.12
C SER A 194 -12.20 -16.08 5.16
N THR A 195 -11.34 -16.13 6.18
CA THR A 195 -11.28 -15.12 7.25
C THR A 195 -10.82 -13.78 6.69
N ILE A 196 -9.76 -13.78 5.89
CA ILE A 196 -9.25 -12.57 5.23
C ILE A 196 -10.28 -11.99 4.26
N LYS A 197 -10.90 -12.83 3.42
CA LYS A 197 -11.96 -12.38 2.51
C LYS A 197 -13.13 -11.74 3.25
N ARG A 198 -13.51 -12.27 4.42
CA ARG A 198 -14.60 -11.70 5.23
C ARG A 198 -14.25 -10.32 5.77
N LEU A 199 -13.02 -10.12 6.25
CA LEU A 199 -12.55 -8.81 6.72
C LEU A 199 -12.55 -7.76 5.58
N LEU A 200 -12.03 -8.12 4.41
CA LEU A 200 -11.99 -7.20 3.25
C LEU A 200 -13.39 -6.83 2.74
N ARG A 201 -14.33 -7.77 2.82
CA ARG A 201 -15.73 -7.58 2.37
C ARG A 201 -16.63 -6.95 3.43
N GLU A 202 -16.09 -6.50 4.56
CA GLU A 202 -16.89 -5.83 5.59
C GLU A 202 -17.42 -4.50 5.07
N THR A 203 -18.72 -4.27 5.25
CA THR A 203 -19.43 -3.08 4.76
C THR A 203 -20.27 -2.48 5.86
N CYS A 204 -20.53 -1.18 5.76
CA CYS A 204 -21.59 -0.51 6.52
C CYS A 204 -22.64 0.08 5.59
N ASP A 205 -23.87 0.19 6.11
CA ASP A 205 -25.04 0.72 5.42
C ASP A 205 -25.25 2.18 5.83
N ILE A 206 -24.89 3.08 4.91
CA ILE A 206 -24.85 4.52 5.19
C ILE A 206 -25.62 5.30 4.13
N CYS A 207 -26.13 6.47 4.48
CA CYS A 207 -26.77 7.34 3.50
C CYS A 207 -25.73 7.93 2.53
N ARG A 208 -26.16 8.26 1.31
CA ARG A 208 -25.28 8.86 0.27
C ARG A 208 -24.49 10.08 0.76
N GLN A 209 -25.08 10.91 1.63
CA GLN A 209 -24.40 12.09 2.17
C GLN A 209 -23.22 11.72 3.07
N CYS A 210 -23.37 10.69 3.91
CA CYS A 210 -22.30 10.16 4.75
C CYS A 210 -21.24 9.47 3.89
N HIS A 211 -21.64 8.64 2.92
CA HIS A 211 -20.73 8.02 1.96
C HIS A 211 -19.82 9.07 1.30
N SER A 212 -20.43 10.11 0.72
CA SER A 212 -19.65 11.18 0.09
C SER A 212 -18.84 12.01 1.10
N ALA A 213 -19.22 12.06 2.37
CA ALA A 213 -18.42 12.76 3.40
C ALA A 213 -17.15 11.98 3.71
N ILE A 214 -17.23 10.65 3.88
CA ILE A 214 -16.08 9.79 4.13
C ILE A 214 -15.01 9.98 3.04
N HIS A 215 -15.38 9.80 1.77
CA HIS A 215 -14.44 9.92 0.64
C HIS A 215 -14.01 11.36 0.32
N ARG A 216 -14.63 12.38 0.93
CA ARG A 216 -14.10 13.76 0.90
C ARG A 216 -13.08 14.02 2.00
N THR A 217 -13.19 13.31 3.13
CA THR A 217 -12.34 13.51 4.30
C THR A 217 -11.08 12.65 4.23
N HIS A 218 -11.19 11.40 3.76
CA HIS A 218 -10.07 10.45 3.72
C HIS A 218 -9.92 9.80 2.34
N THR A 219 -8.69 9.47 2.00
CA THR A 219 -8.34 8.64 0.85
C THR A 219 -8.69 7.18 1.11
N ASN A 220 -8.82 6.38 0.04
CA ASN A 220 -9.14 4.96 0.18
C ASN A 220 -8.11 4.20 1.04
N LEU A 221 -6.83 4.55 0.93
CA LEU A 221 -5.76 3.91 1.70
C LEU A 221 -5.82 4.30 3.19
N GLU A 222 -6.09 5.57 3.51
CA GLU A 222 -6.30 5.99 4.91
C GLU A 222 -7.51 5.29 5.54
N LEU A 223 -8.59 5.12 4.78
CA LEU A 223 -9.75 4.35 5.24
C LEU A 223 -9.37 2.90 5.56
N ALA A 224 -8.67 2.25 4.63
CA ALA A 224 -8.25 0.86 4.78
C ALA A 224 -7.30 0.64 5.96
N LEU A 225 -6.38 1.58 6.23
CA LEU A 225 -5.37 1.43 7.28
C LEU A 225 -5.88 1.91 8.64
N ASN A 226 -6.53 3.07 8.70
CA ASN A 226 -6.80 3.77 9.96
C ASN A 226 -8.28 3.85 10.33
N TYR A 227 -9.20 3.70 9.37
CA TYR A 227 -10.65 3.85 9.58
C TYR A 227 -11.45 2.66 9.07
N ASN A 228 -10.90 1.46 9.23
CA ASN A 228 -11.43 0.22 8.68
C ASN A 228 -12.56 -0.43 9.49
N THR A 229 -13.13 0.29 10.45
CA THR A 229 -14.28 -0.15 11.25
C THR A 229 -15.22 1.02 11.51
N LEU A 230 -16.50 0.74 11.74
CA LEU A 230 -17.48 1.78 12.08
C LEU A 230 -17.07 2.63 13.31
N PRO A 231 -16.58 2.04 14.42
CA PRO A 231 -16.10 2.84 15.55
C PRO A 231 -14.96 3.80 15.17
N LYS A 232 -13.96 3.33 14.40
CA LYS A 232 -12.84 4.17 13.96
C LYS A 232 -13.32 5.33 13.10
N LEU A 233 -14.27 5.11 12.18
CA LEU A 233 -14.86 6.20 11.39
C LEU A 233 -15.50 7.29 12.28
N LEU A 234 -16.10 6.91 13.41
CA LEU A 234 -16.72 7.85 14.35
C LEU A 234 -15.72 8.51 15.33
N GLU A 235 -14.51 7.96 15.45
CA GLU A 235 -13.41 8.58 16.18
C GLU A 235 -12.86 9.81 15.46
N ASP A 236 -12.90 9.84 14.12
CA ASP A 236 -12.54 11.03 13.35
C ASP A 236 -13.45 12.22 13.68
N GLU A 237 -12.84 13.36 13.98
CA GLU A 237 -13.55 14.55 14.42
C GLU A 237 -14.40 15.16 13.30
N ASN A 238 -13.93 15.14 12.05
CA ASN A 238 -14.62 15.73 10.92
C ASN A 238 -15.86 14.91 10.54
N ILE A 239 -15.71 13.59 10.46
CA ILE A 239 -16.81 12.65 10.23
C ILE A 239 -17.83 12.75 11.35
N ARG A 240 -17.40 12.72 12.63
CA ARG A 240 -18.31 12.82 13.77
C ARG A 240 -19.11 14.12 13.77
N LYS A 241 -18.45 15.27 13.56
CA LYS A 241 -19.13 16.58 13.47
C LYS A 241 -20.14 16.62 12.33
N PHE A 242 -19.76 16.08 11.17
CA PHE A 242 -20.66 15.98 10.03
C PHE A 242 -21.89 15.14 10.35
N CYS A 243 -21.71 13.97 10.96
CA CYS A 243 -22.80 13.05 11.31
C CYS A 243 -23.77 13.67 12.32
N LEU A 244 -23.26 14.34 13.37
CA LEU A 244 -24.06 15.06 14.36
C LEU A 244 -24.86 16.23 13.75
N TRP A 245 -24.31 16.89 12.74
CA TRP A 245 -25.04 17.89 11.98
C TRP A 245 -26.09 17.26 11.07
N ALA A 246 -25.72 16.18 10.37
CA ALA A 246 -26.55 15.49 9.39
C ALA A 246 -27.79 14.85 10.04
N SER A 247 -27.67 14.28 11.24
CA SER A 247 -28.77 13.68 12.01
C SER A 247 -29.91 14.65 12.30
N LYS A 248 -29.60 15.95 12.43
CA LYS A 248 -30.57 17.03 12.65
C LYS A 248 -31.23 17.52 11.35
N GLN A 249 -30.70 17.15 10.20
CA GLN A 249 -31.25 17.57 8.91
C GLN A 249 -32.41 16.66 8.49
N ARG A 250 -33.44 17.26 7.91
CA ARG A 250 -34.56 16.50 7.35
C ARG A 250 -34.06 15.52 6.27
N PRO A 251 -34.51 14.26 6.25
CA PRO A 251 -34.24 13.33 5.14
C PRO A 251 -34.73 13.96 3.84
N GLY A 252 -33.81 14.44 3.01
CA GLY A 252 -34.16 15.07 1.73
C GLY A 252 -34.82 14.05 0.81
N LYS A 253 -35.80 14.49 -0.01
CA LYS A 253 -36.36 13.65 -1.09
C LYS A 253 -35.22 13.22 -2.01
N HIS A 254 -34.90 11.93 -2.02
CA HIS A 254 -33.97 11.38 -3.00
C HIS A 254 -34.61 11.52 -4.38
N LYS A 255 -34.06 12.39 -5.25
CA LYS A 255 -34.39 12.33 -6.67
C LYS A 255 -33.89 10.97 -7.16
N ARG A 256 -34.83 10.12 -7.57
CA ARG A 256 -34.55 8.87 -8.27
C ARG A 256 -33.78 9.16 -9.54
#